data_AF-A0A7K3WLR3-F1
#
_entry.id   AF-A0A7K3WLR3-F1
#
_cell.length_a   1.000
_cell.length_b   1.000
_cell.length_c   1.000
_cell.angle_alpha   90.00
_cell.angle_beta   90.00
_cell.angle_gamma   90.00
#
_symmetry.space_group_name_H-M   'P 1'
#
loop_
_entity.id
_entity.type
_entity.pdbx_description
1 polymer ?
#
loop_
_entity_poly.entity_id
_entity_poly.type
_entity_poly.pdbx_seq_one_letter_code
_entity_poly.pdbx_strand_id
1 'polypeptide(L)' 'MHKIQLLKHLLSSYDIESIVLNQQDSIYVTIGDINLLVLNTDVIHANKIISEAQL' A
#
# COMPACT_ATOMS: atom_id res chain seq x y z
N MET A 1 7.14 7.26 4.38
CA MET A 1 6.27 6.80 5.50
C MET A 1 4.87 7.41 5.46
N HIS A 2 4.68 8.74 5.50
CA HIS A 2 3.34 9.36 5.56
C HIS A 2 2.38 8.99 4.41
N LYS A 3 2.84 9.00 3.15
CA LYS A 3 1.99 8.67 1.98
C LYS A 3 1.45 7.23 2.03
N ILE A 4 2.28 6.26 2.43
CA ILE A 4 1.88 4.84 2.55
C ILE A 4 0.83 4.64 3.63
N GLN A 5 0.97 5.32 4.78
CA GLN A 5 -0.02 5.25 5.87
C GLN A 5 -1.35 5.86 5.44
N LEU A 6 -1.32 6.99 4.72
CA LEU A 6 -2.53 7.60 4.14
C LEU A 6 -3.22 6.64 3.16
N LEU A 7 -2.46 5.99 2.27
CA LEU A 7 -3.01 4.98 1.36
C LEU A 7 -3.59 3.78 2.11
N LYS A 8 -2.93 3.29 3.16
CA LYS A 8 -3.46 2.21 4.02
C LYS A 8 -4.80 2.61 4.65
N HIS A 9 -4.89 3.83 5.19
CA HIS A 9 -6.13 4.33 5.78
C HIS A 9 -7.24 4.51 4.74
N LEU A 10 -6.89 5.03 3.56
CA LEU A 10 -7.83 5.15 2.44
C LEU A 10 -8.37 3.79 2.02
N LEU A 11 -7.51 2.80 1.77
CA LEU A 11 -7.97 1.46 1.40
C LEU A 11 -8.82 0.82 2.50
N SER A 12 -8.47 1.04 3.77
CA SER A 12 -9.26 0.57 4.91
C SER A 12 -10.65 1.20 4.98
N SER A 13 -10.87 2.42 4.49
CA SER A 13 -12.22 3.02 4.46
C SER A 13 -13.12 2.44 3.37
N TYR A 14 -12.55 1.65 2.46
CA TYR A 14 -13.25 0.90 1.40
C TYR A 14 -13.26 -0.61 1.68
N ASP A 15 -13.03 -1.02 2.94
CA ASP A 15 -12.97 -2.42 3.38
C ASP A 15 -11.88 -3.26 2.66
N ILE A 16 -10.82 -2.61 2.16
CA ILE A 16 -9.68 -3.28 1.55
C ILE A 16 -8.56 -3.43 2.58
N GLU A 17 -8.28 -4.67 2.97
CA GLU A 17 -7.17 -5.00 3.86
C GLU A 17 -5.83 -4.79 3.14
N SER A 18 -4.91 -4.09 3.80
CA SER A 18 -3.58 -3.83 3.25
C SER A 18 -2.45 -3.93 4.28
N ILE A 19 -1.33 -4.46 3.85
CA ILE A 19 -0.12 -4.67 4.66
C ILE A 19 0.99 -3.79 4.11
N VAL A 20 1.66 -3.07 5.02
CA VAL A 20 2.83 -2.27 4.68
C VAL A 20 4.08 -3.08 4.99
N LEU A 21 4.84 -3.42 3.96
CA LEU A 21 6.14 -4.07 4.09
C LEU A 21 7.23 -3.00 4.00
N ASN A 22 7.86 -2.70 5.13
CA ASN A 22 9.03 -1.83 5.18
C ASN A 22 10.29 -2.65 4.93
N GLN A 23 10.92 -2.51 3.76
CA GLN A 23 12.17 -3.21 3.45
C GLN A 23 13.43 -2.46 3.93
N GLN A 24 13.30 -1.30 4.58
CA GLN A 24 14.46 -0.58 5.14
C GLN A 24 15.18 -1.33 6.26
N ASP A 25 14.46 -2.15 7.03
CA ASP A 25 15.04 -2.89 8.17
C ASP A 25 15.50 -4.31 7.79
N SER A 26 15.36 -4.71 6.53
CA SER A 26 15.79 -6.02 6.04
C SER A 26 17.20 -5.98 5.44
N ILE A 27 18.07 -6.88 5.91
CA ILE A 27 19.48 -7.11 5.48
C ILE A 27 19.58 -7.64 4.02
N TYR A 28 18.49 -7.64 3.25
CA TYR A 28 18.48 -8.06 1.85
C TYR A 28 18.80 -6.88 0.92
N VAL A 29 19.50 -7.17 -0.18
CA VAL A 29 20.24 -6.27 -1.10
C VAL A 29 19.36 -5.24 -1.85
N THR A 30 18.12 -5.01 -1.45
CA THR A 30 17.19 -4.04 -2.07
C THR A 30 16.92 -2.88 -1.11
N ILE A 31 17.57 -1.74 -1.38
CA ILE A 31 17.53 -0.52 -0.57
C ILE A 31 16.21 0.22 -0.84
N GLY A 32 15.37 0.39 0.19
CA GLY A 32 14.55 1.59 0.36
C GLY A 32 13.06 1.54 -0.04
N ASP A 33 12.55 0.47 -0.63
CA ASP A 33 11.15 0.45 -1.08
C ASP A 33 10.18 0.01 0.04
N ILE A 34 9.23 0.91 0.35
CA ILE A 34 8.08 0.60 1.20
C ILE A 34 6.96 0.11 0.29
N ASN A 35 6.57 -1.15 0.43
CA ASN A 35 5.53 -1.76 -0.40
C ASN A 35 4.19 -1.79 0.35
N LEU A 36 3.10 -1.40 -0.33
CA LEU A 36 1.73 -1.58 0.14
C LEU A 36 1.12 -2.77 -0.61
N LEU A 37 0.83 -3.83 0.13
CA LEU A 37 0.32 -5.09 -0.41
C LEU A 37 -1.16 -5.23 -0.08
N VAL A 38 -1.95 -5.72 -1.04
CA VAL A 38 -3.38 -6.04 -0.90
C VAL A 38 -3.61 -7.47 -1.40
N LEU A 39 -4.77 -8.04 -1.09
CA LEU A 39 -5.19 -9.32 -1.67
C LEU A 39 -5.31 -9.19 -3.19
N ASN A 40 -4.99 -10.28 -3.90
CA ASN A 40 -5.02 -10.31 -5.37
C ASN A 40 -6.41 -9.93 -5.93
N THR A 41 -7.47 -10.32 -5.23
CA THR A 41 -8.87 -9.99 -5.56
C THR A 41 -9.16 -8.50 -5.54
N ASP A 42 -8.43 -7.74 -4.72
CA ASP A 42 -8.69 -6.33 -4.46
C ASP A 42 -7.75 -5.39 -5.22
N VAL A 43 -6.75 -5.93 -5.94
CA VAL A 43 -5.75 -5.15 -6.68
C VAL A 43 -6.40 -4.17 -7.66
N ILE A 44 -7.40 -4.62 -8.42
CA ILE A 44 -8.07 -3.78 -9.43
C ILE A 44 -8.85 -2.65 -8.74
N HIS A 45 -9.56 -2.97 -7.65
CA HIS A 45 -10.36 -2.01 -6.91
C HIS A 45 -9.48 -0.98 -6.18
N ALA A 46 -8.42 -1.45 -5.53
CA ALA A 46 -7.42 -0.61 -4.87
C ALA A 46 -6.77 0.37 -5.87
N ASN A 47 -6.34 -0.12 -7.04
CA ASN A 47 -5.76 0.75 -8.07
C ASN A 47 -6.73 1.83 -8.56
N LYS A 48 -8.01 1.48 -8.71
CA LYS A 48 -9.05 2.44 -9.08
C LYS A 48 -9.22 3.54 -8.02
N ILE A 49 -9.36 3.15 -6.75
CA ILE A 49 -9.52 4.09 -5.62
C ILE A 49 -8.31 5.03 -5.51
N ILE A 50 -7.10 4.49 -5.65
CA ILE A 50 -5.85 5.28 -5.58
C ILE A 50 -5.77 6.28 -6.72
N SER A 51 -6.14 5.87 -7.94
CA SER A 51 -6.18 6.75 -9.12
C SER A 51 -7.21 7.88 -8.97
N GLU A 52 -8.40 7.56 -8.46
CA GLU A 52 -9.46 8.54 -8.20
C GLU A 52 -9.09 9.54 -7.09
N ALA A 53 -8.31 9.10 -6.10
CA ALA A 53 -7.85 9.93 -5.00
C ALA A 53 -6.74 10.95 -5.39
N GLN A 54 -6.22 10.90 -6.63
CA GLN A 54 -5.15 11.78 -7.14
C GLN A 54 -3.91 11.87 -6.22
N LEU A 55 -3.54 10.76 -5.56
CA LEU A 55 -2.45 10.71 -4.56
C LEU A 55 -1.05 10.43 -5.12
#